data_AF-A0ABD0NEX0-F1
#
_entry.id   AF-A0ABD0NEX0-F1
#
_cell.length_a   1.000
_cell.length_b   1.000
_cell.length_c   1.000
_cell.angle_alpha   90.00
_cell.angle_beta   90.00
_cell.angle_gamma   90.00
#
_symmetry.space_group_name_H-M   'P 1'
#
loop_
_entity.id
_entity.type
_entity.pdbx_description
1 polymer ?
#
loop_
_entity_poly.entity_id
_entity_poly.type
_entity_poly.pdbx_seq_one_letter_code
_entity_poly.pdbx_strand_id
1 'polypeptide(L)'
;RVKDKGGKVLVHCEAGISRSPTICMAYIMKTQRLRLEQAFDVIRQRRAIISPNFSFMGQLLQFESEVVSSTPPSVTPAAQETPTFFSGDFTLETENFESSVFTFPTSFLTPMPIQP
;
A
#
# COMPACT_ATOMS: atom_id res chain seq x y z
N ARG A 1 28.32 9.74 -14.08
CA ARG A 1 26.93 10.00 -13.61
C ARG A 1 26.90 11.29 -12.79
N VAL A 2 25.73 11.92 -12.57
CA VAL A 2 25.64 13.16 -11.76
C VAL A 2 26.23 12.97 -10.35
N LYS A 3 26.01 11.79 -9.76
CA LYS A 3 26.56 11.38 -8.45
C LYS A 3 28.09 11.44 -8.39
N ASP A 4 28.80 10.96 -9.43
CA ASP A 4 30.27 10.85 -9.44
C ASP A 4 30.95 12.23 -9.50
N LYS A 5 30.21 13.27 -9.92
CA LYS A 5 30.67 14.66 -9.98
C LYS A 5 30.18 15.51 -8.80
N GLY A 6 29.55 14.91 -7.79
CA GLY A 6 28.95 15.63 -6.66
C GLY A 6 27.80 16.58 -7.05
N GLY A 7 27.17 16.36 -8.21
CA GLY A 7 26.06 17.19 -8.67
C GLY A 7 24.76 16.94 -7.89
N LYS A 8 23.79 17.84 -8.04
CA LYS A 8 22.47 17.74 -7.41
C LYS A 8 21.39 17.56 -8.48
N VAL A 9 20.34 16.81 -8.16
CA VAL A 9 19.19 16.58 -9.05
C VAL A 9 17.93 17.04 -8.33
N LEU A 10 17.09 17.81 -9.01
CA LEU A 10 15.74 18.16 -8.56
C LEU A 10 14.75 17.22 -9.25
N VAL A 11 14.02 16.43 -8.46
CA VAL A 11 12.89 15.64 -8.94
C VAL A 11 11.61 16.38 -8.60
N HIS A 12 10.81 16.76 -9.60
CA HIS A 12 9.56 17.49 -9.39
C HIS A 12 8.43 16.95 -10.27
N CYS A 13 7.21 17.28 -9.87
CA CYS A 13 6.01 17.19 -10.69
C CYS A 13 5.14 18.41 -10.34
N GLU A 14 4.00 18.59 -11.01
CA GLU A 14 3.12 19.77 -10.84
C GLU A 14 2.94 20.22 -9.38
N ALA A 15 2.30 19.40 -8.54
CA ALA A 15 2.06 19.75 -7.13
C ALA A 15 3.15 19.26 -6.16
N GLY A 16 4.07 18.41 -6.62
CA GLY A 16 5.01 17.71 -5.74
C GLY A 16 4.34 16.81 -4.67
N ILE A 17 3.15 16.27 -4.95
CA ILE A 17 2.37 15.46 -3.98
C ILE A 17 2.40 13.96 -4.31
N SER A 18 2.37 13.59 -5.59
CA SER A 18 2.15 12.19 -6.02
C SER A 18 3.30 11.65 -6.88
N ARG A 19 3.42 12.06 -8.15
CA ARG A 19 4.41 11.52 -9.10
C ARG A 19 5.87 11.65 -8.64
N SER A 20 6.31 12.84 -8.26
CA SER A 20 7.70 13.04 -7.82
C SER A 20 8.07 12.30 -6.53
N PRO A 21 7.28 12.32 -5.44
CA PRO A 21 7.61 11.54 -4.24
C PRO A 21 7.57 10.03 -4.49
N THR A 22 6.72 9.51 -5.39
CA THR A 22 6.78 8.10 -5.82
C THR A 22 8.15 7.71 -6.37
N ILE A 23 8.72 8.51 -7.28
CA ILE A 23 10.06 8.26 -7.82
C ILE A 23 11.14 8.35 -6.74
N CYS A 24 11.00 9.30 -5.82
CA CYS A 24 11.92 9.41 -4.67
C CYS A 24 11.85 8.18 -3.75
N MET A 25 10.66 7.64 -3.47
CA MET A 25 10.49 6.41 -2.68
C MET A 25 11.17 5.23 -3.36
N ALA A 26 10.90 5.02 -4.65
CA ALA A 26 11.55 3.98 -5.44
C ALA A 26 13.08 4.09 -5.42
N TYR A 27 13.60 5.31 -5.56
CA TYR A 27 15.04 5.56 -5.49
C TYR A 27 15.62 5.22 -4.12
N ILE A 28 14.96 5.61 -3.02
CA ILE A 28 15.40 5.30 -1.66
C ILE A 28 15.37 3.79 -1.42
N MET A 29 14.27 3.10 -1.75
CA MET A 29 14.18 1.64 -1.63
C MET A 29 15.31 0.94 -2.38
N LYS A 30 15.59 1.34 -3.63
CA LYS A 30 16.64 0.71 -4.45
C LYS A 30 18.04 0.97 -3.92
N THR A 31 18.34 2.18 -3.45
CA THR A 31 19.70 2.60 -3.08
C THR A 31 20.05 2.31 -1.63
N GLN A 32 19.07 2.36 -0.72
CA GLN A 32 19.26 2.18 0.71
C GLN A 32 18.69 0.85 1.23
N ARG A 33 18.05 0.05 0.36
CA ARG A 33 17.42 -1.24 0.72
C ARG A 33 16.38 -1.11 1.84
N LEU A 34 15.71 0.04 1.89
CA LEU A 34 14.61 0.27 2.83
C LEU A 34 13.30 -0.29 2.27
N ARG A 35 12.40 -0.64 3.19
CA ARG A 35 11.02 -0.98 2.86
C ARG A 35 10.22 0.24 2.42
N LEU A 36 9.10 0.04 1.74
CA LEU A 36 8.24 1.11 1.25
C LEU A 36 7.77 2.03 2.37
N GLU A 37 7.32 1.45 3.48
CA GLU A 37 6.90 2.19 4.68
C GLU A 37 8.01 3.13 5.19
N GLN A 38 9.23 2.61 5.32
CA GLN A 38 10.38 3.39 5.76
C GLN A 38 10.74 4.49 4.76
N ALA A 39 10.73 4.18 3.46
CA ALA A 39 11.00 5.17 2.42
C ALA A 39 9.93 6.28 2.39
N PHE A 40 8.67 5.92 2.66
CA PHE A 40 7.57 6.86 2.78
C PHE A 40 7.78 7.81 3.96
N ASP A 41 8.11 7.28 5.13
CA ASP A 41 8.36 8.07 6.34
C ASP A 41 9.53 9.05 6.17
N VAL A 42 10.62 8.60 5.55
CA VAL A 42 11.79 9.44 5.25
C VAL A 42 11.42 10.67 4.43
N ILE A 43 10.50 10.52 3.46
CA ILE A 43 10.05 11.64 2.63
C ILE A 43 9.00 12.47 3.38
N ARG A 44 8.06 11.82 4.07
CA ARG A 44 7.00 12.49 4.83
C ARG A 44 7.54 13.42 5.91
N GLN A 45 8.60 13.01 6.60
CA GLN A 45 9.30 13.86 7.59
C GLN A 45 9.83 15.17 6.98
N ARG A 46 10.17 15.19 5.69
CA ARG A 46 10.67 16.38 4.98
C ARG A 46 9.58 17.14 4.24
N ARG A 47 8.51 16.47 3.82
CA ARG A 47 7.38 17.04 3.09
C ARG A 47 6.09 16.33 3.49
N ALA A 48 5.39 16.83 4.50
CA ALA A 48 4.22 16.16 5.08
C ALA A 48 3.02 16.03 4.12
N ILE A 49 2.94 16.88 3.09
CA ILE A 49 1.81 16.90 2.13
C ILE A 49 1.86 15.79 1.08
N ILE A 50 2.87 14.92 1.10
CA ILE A 50 2.97 13.84 0.10
C ILE A 50 1.78 12.89 0.23
N SER A 51 1.24 12.53 -0.93
CA SER A 51 0.13 11.60 -1.07
C SER A 51 0.20 10.99 -2.46
N PRO A 52 1.05 9.97 -2.66
CA PRO A 52 0.99 9.13 -3.85
C PRO A 52 -0.43 8.57 -4.01
N ASN A 53 -0.91 8.45 -5.24
CA ASN A 53 -2.20 7.80 -5.47
C ASN A 53 -2.07 6.28 -5.21
N PHE A 54 -3.22 5.60 -5.09
CA PHE A 54 -3.23 4.17 -4.82
C PHE A 54 -2.57 3.33 -5.91
N SER A 55 -2.66 3.74 -7.18
CA SER A 55 -2.02 3.01 -8.28
C SER A 55 -0.49 3.05 -8.20
N PHE A 56 0.10 4.21 -7.87
CA PHE A 56 1.52 4.32 -7.61
C PHE A 56 1.93 3.57 -6.34
N MET A 57 1.09 3.57 -5.30
CA MET A 57 1.40 2.81 -4.08
C MET A 57 1.45 1.30 -4.36
N GLY A 58 0.50 0.77 -5.15
CA GLY A 58 0.52 -0.63 -5.59
C GLY A 58 1.77 -0.97 -6.42
N GLN A 59 2.16 -0.10 -7.34
CA GLN A 59 3.40 -0.26 -8.12
C GLN A 59 4.65 -0.23 -7.23
N LEU A 60 4.67 0.61 -6.19
CA LEU A 60 5.78 0.68 -5.24
C LEU A 60 5.89 -0.58 -4.38
N LEU A 61 4.76 -1.17 -3.96
CA LEU A 61 4.73 -2.45 -3.24
C LEU A 61 5.26 -3.59 -4.10
N GLN A 62 4.85 -3.66 -5.37
CA GLN A 62 5.41 -4.64 -6.29
C GLN A 62 6.93 -4.42 -6.45
N PHE A 63 7.36 -3.17 -6.67
CA PHE A 63 8.76 -2.83 -6.82
C PHE A 63 9.60 -3.16 -5.59
N GLU A 64 9.06 -3.00 -4.37
CA GLU A 64 9.72 -3.39 -3.13
C GLU A 64 10.14 -4.87 -3.15
N SER A 65 9.23 -5.76 -3.57
CA SER A 65 9.52 -7.19 -3.68
C SER A 65 10.66 -7.51 -4.67
N GLU A 66 10.81 -6.71 -5.72
CA GLU A 66 11.86 -6.87 -6.74
C GLU A 66 13.23 -6.36 -6.27
N VAL A 67 13.28 -5.45 -5.29
CA VAL A 67 14.52 -4.76 -4.90
C VAL A 67 15.01 -5.05 -3.48
N VAL A 68 14.14 -5.57 -2.60
CA VAL A 68 14.44 -5.85 -1.19
C VAL A 68 14.53 -7.35 -0.86
N SER A 69 14.18 -8.25 -1.77
CA SER A 69 14.09 -9.73 -1.59
C SER A 69 15.40 -10.49 -1.30
N SER A 70 16.48 -9.83 -0.89
CA SER A 70 17.76 -10.49 -0.56
C SER A 70 18.09 -10.52 0.93
N THR A 71 17.14 -10.23 1.84
CA THR A 71 17.40 -10.34 3.29
C THR A 71 16.30 -11.17 3.95
N PRO A 72 16.60 -12.36 4.49
CA PRO A 72 15.61 -13.13 5.24
C PRO A 72 15.12 -12.31 6.45
N PRO A 73 13.84 -12.40 6.80
CA PRO A 73 13.35 -11.78 8.03
C PRO A 73 14.07 -12.44 9.21
N SER A 74 14.79 -11.63 9.99
CA SER A 74 15.22 -12.01 11.33
C SER A 74 13.96 -12.24 12.18
N VAL A 75 13.49 -13.48 12.19
CA VAL A 75 12.48 -14.00 13.10
C VAL A 75 13.05 -13.91 14.51
N THR A 76 12.44 -13.05 15.34
CA THR A 76 12.55 -13.15 16.80
C THR A 76 11.36 -14.00 17.26
N PRO A 77 11.57 -15.23 17.80
CA PRO A 77 10.48 -16.00 18.38
C PRO A 77 10.28 -15.54 19.83
N ALA A 78 9.16 -14.85 20.10
CA ALA A 78 8.74 -14.52 21.46
C ALA A 78 7.34 -15.13 21.72
N ALA A 79 7.37 -16.26 22.41
CA ALA A 79 6.38 -16.89 23.30
C ALA A 79 4.88 -16.84 22.96
N GLN A 80 4.31 -18.05 22.88
CA GLN A 80 2.89 -18.37 22.86
C GLN A 80 2.25 -18.15 24.23
N GLU A 81 1.05 -17.56 24.30
CA GLU A 81 0.03 -17.91 25.29
C GLU A 81 -1.36 -17.89 24.64
N THR A 82 -1.98 -19.07 24.55
CA THR A 82 -3.41 -19.26 24.30
C THR A 82 -4.19 -19.03 25.60
N PRO A 83 -5.40 -18.47 25.52
CA PRO A 83 -6.53 -19.28 25.96
C PRO A 83 -7.66 -19.29 24.93
N THR A 84 -8.09 -20.49 24.58
CA THR A 84 -9.37 -20.78 23.95
C THR A 84 -10.50 -20.56 24.96
N PHE A 85 -11.36 -19.56 24.73
CA PHE A 85 -12.68 -19.52 25.37
C PHE A 85 -13.73 -18.78 24.51
N PHE A 86 -14.54 -19.59 23.82
CA PHE A 86 -15.89 -19.32 23.28
C PHE A 86 -16.09 -18.38 22.06
N SER A 87 -16.17 -19.02 20.89
CA SER A 87 -17.22 -18.95 19.86
C SER A 87 -17.83 -17.60 19.45
N GLY A 88 -17.56 -17.21 18.19
CA GLY A 88 -18.22 -16.11 17.48
C GLY A 88 -17.69 -15.92 16.05
N ASP A 89 -17.84 -16.96 15.24
CA ASP A 89 -17.78 -17.08 13.77
C ASP A 89 -17.38 -15.85 12.90
N PHE A 90 -16.24 -15.97 12.20
CA PHE A 90 -16.11 -15.51 10.81
C PHE A 90 -15.02 -16.35 10.13
N THR A 91 -15.38 -17.57 9.71
CA THR A 91 -14.56 -18.37 8.81
C THR A 91 -14.60 -17.79 7.40
N LEU A 92 -13.45 -17.42 6.86
CA LEU A 92 -13.22 -17.40 5.41
C LEU A 92 -11.97 -18.24 5.13
N GLU A 93 -12.17 -19.56 5.03
CA GLU A 93 -11.22 -20.43 4.35
C GLU A 93 -11.56 -20.48 2.87
N THR A 94 -10.56 -20.08 2.08
CA THR A 94 -10.16 -20.64 0.79
C THR A 94 -10.96 -21.86 0.33
N GLU A 95 -11.67 -21.75 -0.80
CA GLU A 95 -11.71 -22.76 -1.85
C GLU A 95 -12.26 -22.12 -3.14
N ASN A 96 -11.46 -22.22 -4.21
CA ASN A 96 -11.84 -22.43 -5.61
C ASN A 96 -13.05 -21.71 -6.25
N PHE A 97 -12.71 -20.85 -7.23
CA PHE A 97 -13.28 -20.80 -8.59
C PHE A 97 -14.71 -21.34 -8.78
N GLU A 98 -15.71 -20.45 -8.84
CA GLU A 98 -16.74 -20.52 -9.88
C GLU A 98 -17.39 -19.13 -10.09
N SER A 99 -17.59 -18.79 -11.36
CA SER A 99 -18.27 -17.61 -11.86
C SER A 99 -19.68 -17.44 -11.29
N SER A 100 -19.99 -16.33 -10.62
CA SER A 100 -21.35 -15.82 -10.49
C SER A 100 -21.43 -14.35 -10.06
N VAL A 101 -22.00 -13.55 -10.96
CA VAL A 101 -22.67 -12.24 -10.87
C VAL A 101 -22.68 -11.55 -9.50
N PHE A 102 -22.11 -10.34 -9.45
CA PHE A 102 -22.23 -9.41 -8.31
C PHE A 102 -23.58 -8.68 -8.36
N THR A 103 -24.55 -9.09 -7.53
CA THR A 103 -25.80 -8.32 -7.32
C THR A 103 -25.57 -7.29 -6.22
N PHE A 104 -25.67 -6.01 -6.55
CA PHE A 104 -25.66 -4.92 -5.58
C PHE A 104 -27.03 -4.80 -4.90
N PRO A 105 -27.10 -4.57 -3.58
CA PRO A 105 -28.37 -4.36 -2.88
C PRO A 105 -28.95 -2.98 -3.21
N THR A 106 -30.00 -2.94 -4.04
CA THR A 106 -30.85 -1.76 -4.22
C THR A 106 -31.90 -1.71 -3.12
N SER A 107 -31.64 -0.91 -2.08
CA SER A 107 -32.62 -0.62 -1.04
C SER A 107 -32.69 0.86 -0.71
N PHE A 108 -33.02 1.71 -1.72
CA PHE A 108 -33.62 3.03 -1.50
C PHE A 108 -34.49 3.44 -2.69
N LEU A 109 -35.70 2.89 -2.82
CA LEU A 109 -36.80 3.50 -3.58
C LEU A 109 -38.12 2.90 -3.08
N THR A 110 -38.76 3.57 -2.12
CA THR A 110 -40.17 3.36 -1.82
C THR A 110 -41.02 4.22 -2.78
N PRO A 111 -42.06 3.70 -3.43
CA PRO A 111 -42.95 4.49 -4.28
C PRO A 111 -44.01 5.25 -3.44
N MET A 112 -44.29 6.51 -3.82
CA MET A 112 -45.46 7.25 -3.31
C MET A 112 -46.77 6.73 -3.94
N PRO A 113 -47.90 6.68 -3.21
CA PRO A 113 -49.19 6.35 -3.78
C PRO A 113 -49.82 7.56 -4.47
N ILE A 114 -50.28 7.37 -5.71
CA ILE A 114 -51.14 8.31 -6.43
C ILE A 114 -52.59 7.95 -6.08
N GLN A 115 -53.34 8.89 -5.52
CA GLN A 115 -54.80 8.77 -5.39
C GLN A 115 -55.47 9.40 -6.63
N PRO A 116 -56.61 8.86 -7.10
CA PRO A 116 -57.41 9.45 -8.17
C PRO A 116 -58.12 10.74 -7.74
#